data_AF-A0A8C5SKC8-F1
#
_entry.id   AF-A0A8C5SKC8-F1
#
_cell.length_a   1.000
_cell.length_b   1.000
_cell.length_c   1.000
_cell.angle_alpha   90.00
_cell.angle_beta   90.00
_cell.angle_gamma   90.00
#
_symmetry.space_group_name_H-M   'P 1'
#
loop_
_entity.id
_entity.type
_entity.pdbx_description
1 polymer ?
#
loop_
_entity_poly.entity_id
_entity_poly.type
_entity_poly.pdbx_seq_one_letter_code
_entity_poly.pdbx_strand_id
1 'polypeptide(L)'
;LENCNQLQRKLLKANKVNYNLLSSNIRPTTHLQCIGDFIELSLEDPEKKIMIDMNDECQMDIAKTAVKEILQQIDLIFRQNHTELVWHEGSFRDFHIGLDQQIKMVETCRNAELEEVITSPRNRKLQVTRLRIKRYFQRLSDFLKNKKYSLCAWEIVQIQLKHITLYDPNFQKQLHYLLGLIVIKI
;
A
#
# COMPACT_ATOMS: atom_id res chain seq x y z
N LEU A 1 14.36 -18.95 7.63
CA LEU A 1 13.52 -18.83 6.42
C LEU A 1 12.08 -19.13 6.82
N GLU A 2 11.11 -18.26 6.49
CA GLU A 2 9.71 -18.43 6.91
C GLU A 2 8.82 -18.98 5.79
N ASN A 3 7.94 -19.93 6.12
CA ASN A 3 6.90 -20.45 5.23
C ASN A 3 5.76 -19.41 5.07
N CYS A 4 5.36 -19.15 3.83
CA CYS A 4 4.36 -18.16 3.44
C CYS A 4 2.92 -18.48 3.89
N ASN A 5 2.64 -19.68 4.40
CA ASN A 5 1.29 -20.14 4.82
C ASN A 5 0.61 -19.25 5.88
N GLN A 6 1.37 -18.43 6.61
CA GLN A 6 0.84 -17.49 7.59
C GLN A 6 0.95 -16.02 7.18
N LEU A 7 1.53 -15.71 6.01
CA LEU A 7 1.84 -14.35 5.60
C LEU A 7 0.59 -13.46 5.58
N GLN A 8 -0.52 -13.95 5.03
CA GLN A 8 -1.78 -13.21 5.00
C GLN A 8 -2.25 -12.79 6.40
N ARG A 9 -2.28 -13.74 7.34
CA ARG A 9 -2.73 -13.51 8.71
C ARG A 9 -1.81 -12.54 9.45
N LYS A 10 -0.49 -12.69 9.29
CA LYS A 10 0.51 -11.78 9.87
C LYS A 10 0.37 -10.36 9.33
N LEU A 11 0.22 -10.21 8.01
CA LEU A 11 0.01 -8.92 7.35
C LEU A 11 -1.27 -8.26 7.85
N LEU A 12 -2.41 -8.96 7.83
CA LEU A 12 -3.70 -8.43 8.31
C LEU A 12 -3.62 -7.89 9.74
N LYS A 13 -2.95 -8.62 10.65
CA LYS A 13 -2.75 -8.18 12.04
C LYS A 13 -1.91 -6.90 12.11
N ALA A 14 -0.79 -6.84 11.39
CA ALA A 14 0.07 -5.66 11.36
C ALA A 14 -0.62 -4.45 10.70
N ASN A 15 -1.42 -4.67 9.66
CA ASN A 15 -2.15 -3.60 8.97
C ASN A 15 -3.16 -2.91 9.89
N LYS A 16 -3.81 -3.67 10.77
CA LYS A 16 -4.75 -3.08 11.73
C LYS A 16 -4.07 -2.02 12.60
N VAL A 17 -2.84 -2.28 13.02
CA VAL A 17 -2.05 -1.33 13.82
C VAL A 17 -1.69 -0.09 12.99
N ASN A 18 -1.16 -0.27 11.79
CA ASN A 18 -0.77 0.84 10.91
C ASN A 18 -1.98 1.68 10.46
N TYR A 19 -3.13 1.05 10.21
CA TYR A 19 -4.38 1.72 9.89
C TYR A 19 -4.87 2.60 11.04
N ASN A 20 -4.78 2.10 12.29
CA ASN A 20 -5.16 2.87 13.47
C ASN A 20 -4.26 4.10 13.64
N LEU A 21 -2.96 3.96 13.39
CA LEU A 21 -2.03 5.11 13.41
C LEU A 21 -2.39 6.12 12.33
N LEU A 22 -2.65 5.66 11.10
CA LEU A 22 -3.11 6.48 9.98
C LEU A 22 -4.46 7.18 10.26
N SER A 23 -5.33 6.60 11.07
CA SER A 23 -6.67 7.13 11.38
C SER A 23 -6.74 8.02 12.62
N SER A 24 -5.77 7.92 13.53
CA SER A 24 -5.80 8.59 14.83
C SER A 24 -5.70 10.12 14.82
N ASN A 25 -5.28 10.74 13.71
CA ASN A 25 -4.89 12.16 13.68
C ASN A 25 -5.65 13.02 12.66
N ILE A 26 -6.77 12.54 12.12
CA ILE A 26 -7.66 13.40 11.34
C ILE A 26 -8.46 14.25 12.33
N ARG A 27 -8.07 15.52 12.50
CA ARG A 27 -9.09 16.52 12.86
C ARG A 27 -10.07 16.51 11.69
N PRO A 28 -11.37 16.25 11.89
CA PRO A 28 -12.33 16.46 10.84
C PRO A 28 -12.47 17.98 10.68
N THR A 29 -11.55 18.60 9.96
CA THR A 29 -11.76 19.93 9.41
C THR A 29 -12.79 19.73 8.32
N THR A 30 -14.06 19.95 8.69
CA THR A 30 -15.27 19.87 7.87
C THR A 30 -14.98 19.90 6.36
N HIS A 31 -15.23 18.74 5.73
CA HIS A 31 -15.08 18.37 4.31
C HIS A 31 -15.34 19.48 3.26
N LEU A 32 -16.07 20.53 3.61
CA LEU A 32 -16.37 21.70 2.77
C LEU A 32 -15.13 22.49 2.34
N GLN A 33 -14.12 22.62 3.20
CA GLN A 33 -12.93 23.45 2.89
C GLN A 33 -11.96 22.75 1.93
N CYS A 34 -11.96 21.42 1.88
CA CYS A 34 -11.06 20.62 1.06
C CYS A 34 -11.72 20.03 -0.20
N ILE A 35 -12.99 20.39 -0.48
CA ILE A 35 -13.79 19.76 -1.55
C ILE A 35 -13.23 20.02 -2.96
N GLY A 36 -12.66 21.20 -3.21
CA GLY A 36 -12.05 21.54 -4.50
C GLY A 36 -10.83 20.67 -4.80
N ASP A 37 -9.97 20.50 -3.80
CA ASP A 37 -8.80 19.63 -3.89
C ASP A 37 -9.19 18.15 -3.98
N PHE A 38 -10.29 17.75 -3.33
CA PHE A 38 -10.81 16.39 -3.39
C PHE A 38 -11.26 16.03 -4.80
N ILE A 39 -11.93 16.93 -5.53
CA ILE A 39 -12.38 16.67 -6.91
C ILE A 39 -11.18 16.49 -7.86
N GLU A 40 -10.08 17.20 -7.62
CA GLU A 40 -8.86 17.11 -8.45
C GLU A 40 -8.17 15.74 -8.36
N LEU A 41 -8.22 15.09 -7.18
CA LEU A 41 -7.56 13.80 -6.94
C LEU A 41 -8.52 12.59 -6.98
N SER A 42 -9.77 12.74 -6.55
CA SER A 42 -10.76 11.64 -6.39
C SER A 42 -11.35 11.09 -7.69
N LEU A 43 -10.91 11.58 -8.85
CA LEU A 43 -11.25 10.97 -10.15
C LEU A 43 -10.29 9.83 -10.52
N GLU A 44 -9.26 9.56 -9.72
CA GLU A 44 -8.33 8.46 -9.95
C GLU A 44 -8.68 7.24 -9.09
N ASP A 45 -9.44 6.30 -9.64
CA ASP A 45 -9.68 4.98 -9.03
C ASP A 45 -8.35 4.24 -8.80
N PRO A 46 -7.91 4.06 -7.53
CA PRO A 46 -6.65 3.39 -7.20
C PRO A 46 -6.67 1.93 -7.66
N GLU A 47 -7.84 1.27 -7.63
CA GLU A 47 -8.00 -0.12 -8.02
C GLU A 47 -7.74 -0.30 -9.52
N LYS A 48 -8.28 0.59 -10.36
CA LYS A 48 -8.01 0.57 -11.82
C LYS A 48 -6.56 0.87 -12.19
N LYS A 49 -5.84 1.63 -11.37
CA LYS A 49 -4.42 2.00 -11.64
C LYS A 49 -3.43 1.00 -11.09
N ILE A 50 -3.77 0.35 -9.98
CA ILE A 50 -2.96 -0.69 -9.35
C ILE A 50 -3.29 -2.08 -9.92
N MET A 51 -4.41 -2.23 -10.65
CA MET A 51 -4.92 -3.50 -11.23
C MET A 51 -3.81 -4.44 -11.69
N ILE A 52 -3.77 -5.57 -11.00
CA ILE A 52 -2.89 -6.71 -11.26
C ILE A 52 -3.72 -7.72 -12.04
N ASP A 53 -3.25 -8.10 -13.23
CA ASP A 53 -3.87 -9.18 -13.99
C ASP A 53 -3.56 -10.51 -13.30
N MET A 54 -4.62 -11.15 -12.77
CA MET A 54 -4.49 -12.30 -11.88
C MET A 54 -4.63 -13.67 -12.57
N ASN A 55 -4.63 -13.71 -13.90
CA ASN A 55 -4.75 -14.95 -14.67
C ASN A 55 -3.40 -15.62 -15.00
N ASP A 56 -2.37 -15.37 -14.19
CA ASP A 56 -0.98 -15.78 -14.42
C ASP A 56 -0.47 -16.81 -13.40
N GLU A 57 0.42 -17.70 -13.82
CA GLU A 57 1.14 -18.65 -12.96
C GLU A 57 1.98 -17.96 -11.86
N CYS A 58 2.41 -16.70 -12.07
CA CYS A 58 3.25 -15.94 -11.14
C CYS A 58 2.48 -15.11 -10.09
N GLN A 59 1.20 -15.41 -9.81
CA GLN A 59 0.33 -14.59 -8.96
C GLN A 59 0.95 -14.18 -7.62
N MET A 60 1.53 -15.14 -6.91
CA MET A 60 2.07 -14.91 -5.58
C MET A 60 3.23 -13.90 -5.58
N ASP A 61 4.12 -13.95 -6.58
CA ASP A 61 5.22 -12.98 -6.65
C ASP A 61 4.76 -11.60 -7.04
N ILE A 62 3.74 -11.52 -7.91
CA ILE A 62 3.15 -10.25 -8.29
C ILE A 62 2.47 -9.63 -7.08
N ALA A 63 1.72 -10.41 -6.28
CA ALA A 63 1.10 -9.97 -5.04
C ALA A 63 2.13 -9.49 -4.01
N LYS A 64 3.17 -10.30 -3.75
CA LYS A 64 4.27 -9.93 -2.84
C LYS A 64 4.99 -8.68 -3.30
N THR A 65 5.28 -8.59 -4.60
CA THR A 65 5.91 -7.41 -5.20
C THR A 65 5.03 -6.18 -5.05
N ALA A 66 3.73 -6.31 -5.25
CA ALA A 66 2.79 -5.21 -5.11
C ALA A 66 2.68 -4.73 -3.66
N VAL A 67 2.48 -5.65 -2.70
CA VAL A 67 2.41 -5.31 -1.27
C VAL A 67 3.69 -4.64 -0.81
N LYS A 68 4.86 -5.19 -1.16
CA LYS A 68 6.16 -4.59 -0.83
C LYS A 68 6.27 -3.18 -1.39
N GLU A 69 5.97 -2.98 -2.67
CA GLU A 69 6.08 -1.67 -3.31
C GLU A 69 5.08 -0.67 -2.68
N ILE A 70 3.83 -1.07 -2.42
CA ILE A 70 2.85 -0.20 -1.75
C ILE A 70 3.36 0.26 -0.38
N LEU A 71 3.86 -0.65 0.45
CA LEU A 71 4.40 -0.32 1.78
C LEU A 71 5.59 0.64 1.69
N GLN A 72 6.49 0.41 0.73
CA GLN A 72 7.64 1.29 0.47
C GLN A 72 7.20 2.67 0.00
N GLN A 73 6.20 2.76 -0.87
CA GLN A 73 5.72 4.05 -1.35
C GLN A 73 4.95 4.83 -0.28
N ILE A 74 4.21 4.14 0.60
CA ILE A 74 3.60 4.76 1.78
C ILE A 74 4.69 5.35 2.68
N ASP A 75 5.73 4.58 3.01
CA ASP A 75 6.87 5.03 3.81
C ASP A 75 7.51 6.30 3.22
N LEU A 76 7.71 6.32 1.90
CA LEU A 76 8.26 7.47 1.18
C LEU A 76 7.36 8.71 1.22
N ILE A 77 6.03 8.57 1.15
CA ILE A 77 5.09 9.70 1.30
C ILE A 77 5.26 10.32 2.69
N PHE A 78 5.26 9.52 3.75
CA PHE A 78 5.33 10.02 5.12
C PHE A 78 6.71 10.54 5.54
N ARG A 79 7.77 10.27 4.77
CA ARG A 79 9.08 10.93 4.91
C ARG A 79 9.15 12.34 4.34
N GLN A 80 8.14 12.77 3.57
CA GLN A 80 8.08 14.14 3.05
C GLN A 80 7.70 15.13 4.17
N ASN A 81 7.57 16.42 3.81
CA ASN A 81 7.17 17.44 4.77
C ASN A 81 5.76 17.15 5.33
N HIS A 82 5.70 16.86 6.63
CA HIS A 82 4.52 16.50 7.37
C HIS A 82 4.25 17.46 8.54
N THR A 83 4.76 18.70 8.50
CA THR A 83 4.60 19.67 9.61
C THR A 83 3.13 19.99 9.92
N GLU A 84 2.27 19.94 8.91
CA GLU A 84 0.83 20.16 9.07
C GLU A 84 0.11 18.95 9.71
N LEU A 85 0.72 17.76 9.71
CA LEU A 85 0.14 16.59 10.35
C LEU A 85 0.37 16.61 11.86
N VAL A 86 -0.72 16.66 12.64
CA VAL A 86 -0.66 16.62 14.11
C VAL A 86 -0.67 15.17 14.59
N TRP A 87 0.47 14.48 14.59
CA TRP A 87 0.59 13.14 15.18
C TRP A 87 1.14 13.21 16.60
N HIS A 88 0.70 12.28 17.46
CA HIS A 88 1.29 12.11 18.79
C HIS A 88 2.79 11.79 18.68
N GLU A 89 3.56 12.24 19.69
CA GLU A 89 4.99 11.98 19.77
C GLU A 89 5.28 10.48 19.66
N GLY A 90 6.23 10.11 18.80
CA GLY A 90 6.60 8.71 18.57
C GLY A 90 5.71 7.96 17.58
N SER A 91 4.48 8.41 17.28
CA SER A 91 3.58 7.69 16.36
C SER A 91 4.13 7.60 14.93
N PHE A 92 4.85 8.61 14.45
CA PHE A 92 5.55 8.54 13.15
C PHE A 92 6.62 7.46 13.13
N ARG A 93 7.45 7.41 14.17
CA ARG A 93 8.50 6.40 14.31
C ARG A 93 7.89 5.01 14.35
N ASP A 94 6.84 4.81 15.14
CA ASP A 94 6.18 3.52 15.29
C ASP A 94 5.49 3.08 14.00
N PHE A 95 4.94 4.03 13.23
CA PHE A 95 4.39 3.77 11.90
C PHE A 95 5.48 3.31 10.91
N HIS A 96 6.61 4.01 10.83
CA HIS A 96 7.74 3.60 9.99
C HIS A 96 8.30 2.22 10.39
N ILE A 97 8.43 1.95 11.69
CA ILE A 97 8.82 0.63 12.20
C ILE A 97 7.81 -0.44 11.78
N GLY A 98 6.51 -0.17 11.90
CA GLY A 98 5.44 -1.07 11.50
C GLY A 98 5.48 -1.40 10.01
N LEU A 99 5.72 -0.42 9.14
CA LEU A 99 5.88 -0.62 7.69
C LEU A 99 7.12 -1.46 7.36
N ASP A 100 8.27 -1.15 7.98
CA ASP A 100 9.52 -1.89 7.78
C ASP A 100 9.37 -3.37 8.21
N GLN A 101 8.70 -3.62 9.34
CA GLN A 101 8.37 -4.98 9.77
C GLN A 101 7.53 -5.73 8.75
N GLN A 102 6.50 -5.09 8.16
CA GLN A 102 5.67 -5.71 7.14
C GLN A 102 6.44 -5.99 5.84
N ILE A 103 7.33 -5.08 5.41
CA ILE A 103 8.21 -5.28 4.26
C ILE A 103 9.09 -6.51 4.50
N LYS A 104 9.74 -6.60 5.66
CA LYS A 104 10.57 -7.75 6.05
C LYS A 104 9.78 -9.06 6.04
N MET A 105 8.55 -9.08 6.56
CA MET A 105 7.68 -10.27 6.52
C MET A 105 7.44 -10.76 5.08
N VAL A 106 7.22 -9.84 4.14
CA VAL A 106 7.01 -10.17 2.72
C VAL A 106 8.29 -10.69 2.07
N GLU A 107 9.44 -10.11 2.40
CA GLU A 107 10.75 -10.52 1.88
C GLU A 107 11.21 -11.88 2.40
N THR A 108 10.96 -12.18 3.68
CA THR A 108 11.39 -13.44 4.32
C THR A 108 10.51 -14.64 3.97
N CYS A 109 9.29 -14.40 3.49
CA CYS A 109 8.44 -15.43 2.92
C CYS A 109 9.07 -15.89 1.60
N ARG A 110 9.54 -17.14 1.56
CA ARG A 110 10.10 -17.78 0.34
C ARG A 110 9.25 -18.99 0.00
N ASN A 111 8.93 -19.13 -1.29
CA ASN A 111 8.13 -20.25 -1.77
C ASN A 111 9.09 -21.43 -1.89
N ALA A 112 8.81 -22.54 -1.20
CA ALA A 112 9.68 -23.72 -1.22
C ALA A 112 9.73 -24.41 -2.60
N GLU A 113 8.74 -24.14 -3.47
CA GLU A 113 8.53 -24.88 -4.72
C GLU A 113 9.03 -24.18 -5.99
N LEU A 114 9.55 -22.95 -5.92
CA LEU A 114 9.76 -22.11 -7.11
C LEU A 114 11.16 -21.48 -7.18
N GLU A 115 12.19 -22.26 -6.84
CA GLU A 115 13.57 -21.92 -7.24
C GLU A 115 13.85 -22.20 -8.72
N GLU A 116 12.89 -22.71 -9.50
CA GLU A 116 13.09 -22.98 -10.91
C GLU A 116 12.77 -21.78 -11.82
N VAL A 117 13.85 -21.36 -12.48
CA VAL A 117 13.95 -20.56 -13.70
C VAL A 117 13.37 -19.15 -13.64
N ILE A 118 14.28 -18.20 -13.43
CA ILE A 118 14.13 -16.78 -13.72
C ILE A 118 13.98 -16.62 -15.24
N THR A 119 12.75 -16.76 -15.77
CA THR A 119 12.46 -16.40 -17.16
C THR A 119 12.19 -14.89 -17.28
N SER A 120 12.68 -14.29 -18.37
CA SER A 120 12.52 -12.86 -18.70
C SER A 120 11.07 -12.32 -18.62
N PRO A 121 10.01 -13.08 -19.01
CA PRO A 121 8.62 -12.62 -18.91
C PRO A 121 8.11 -12.42 -17.48
N ARG A 122 8.48 -13.28 -16.52
CA ARG A 122 8.10 -13.15 -15.10
C ARG A 122 8.69 -11.88 -14.51
N ASN A 123 9.99 -11.65 -14.71
CA ASN A 123 10.66 -10.42 -14.27
C ASN A 123 10.05 -9.16 -14.88
N ARG A 124 9.70 -9.18 -16.18
CA ARG A 124 9.03 -8.05 -16.83
C ARG A 124 7.70 -7.73 -16.15
N LYS A 125 6.88 -8.73 -15.82
CA LYS A 125 5.58 -8.53 -15.14
C LYS A 125 5.77 -7.93 -13.74
N LEU A 126 6.70 -8.44 -12.94
CA LEU A 126 7.03 -7.87 -11.63
C LEU A 126 7.48 -6.40 -11.73
N GLN A 127 8.31 -6.07 -12.72
CA GLN A 127 8.73 -4.68 -12.97
C GLN A 127 7.56 -3.79 -13.38
N VAL A 128 6.69 -4.25 -14.28
CA VAL A 128 5.49 -3.50 -14.69
C VAL A 128 4.59 -3.21 -13.50
N THR A 129 4.38 -4.19 -12.61
CA THR A 129 3.60 -4.01 -11.38
C THR A 129 4.22 -2.94 -10.48
N ARG A 130 5.54 -2.99 -10.23
CA ARG A 130 6.24 -1.96 -9.45
C ARG A 130 6.08 -0.57 -10.07
N LEU A 131 6.28 -0.46 -11.38
CA LEU A 131 6.19 0.83 -12.09
C LEU A 131 4.78 1.43 -12.04
N ARG A 132 3.72 0.60 -12.13
CA ARG A 132 2.33 1.06 -11.99
C ARG A 132 2.07 1.66 -10.62
N ILE A 133 2.48 0.95 -9.56
CA ILE A 133 2.33 1.40 -8.17
C ILE A 133 3.14 2.68 -7.95
N LYS A 134 4.42 2.71 -8.32
CA LYS A 134 5.27 3.91 -8.23
C LYS A 134 4.65 5.11 -8.93
N ARG A 135 4.07 4.93 -10.13
CA ARG A 135 3.43 6.03 -10.87
C ARG A 135 2.22 6.58 -10.13
N TYR A 136 1.42 5.72 -9.51
CA TYR A 136 0.29 6.17 -8.69
C TYR A 136 0.77 6.97 -7.47
N PHE A 137 1.73 6.44 -6.70
CA PHE A 137 2.26 7.12 -5.52
C PHE A 137 3.05 8.40 -5.84
N GLN A 138 3.71 8.45 -7.01
CA GLN A 138 4.33 9.68 -7.50
C GLN A 138 3.31 10.80 -7.67
N ARG A 139 2.10 10.50 -8.18
CA ARG A 139 1.02 11.51 -8.29
C ARG A 139 0.56 12.01 -6.93
N LEU A 140 0.46 11.14 -5.93
CA LEU A 140 0.16 11.56 -4.56
C LEU A 140 1.26 12.49 -4.01
N SER A 141 2.53 12.14 -4.27
CA SER A 141 3.66 12.99 -3.88
C SER A 141 3.65 14.34 -4.59
N ASP A 142 3.35 14.35 -5.89
CA ASP A 142 3.32 15.59 -6.68
C ASP A 142 2.14 16.46 -6.25
N PHE A 143 0.99 15.87 -5.95
CA PHE A 143 -0.16 16.57 -5.38
C PHE A 143 0.19 17.25 -4.04
N LEU A 144 0.84 16.55 -3.12
CA LEU A 144 1.32 17.15 -1.86
C LEU A 144 2.24 18.35 -2.12
N LYS A 145 3.22 18.21 -3.03
CA LYS A 145 4.14 19.29 -3.39
C LYS A 145 3.41 20.49 -4.00
N ASN A 146 2.51 20.25 -4.95
CA ASN A 146 1.76 21.29 -5.65
C ASN A 146 0.87 22.09 -4.69
N LYS A 147 0.29 21.41 -3.70
CA LYS A 147 -0.52 22.02 -2.64
C LYS A 147 0.31 22.48 -1.43
N LYS A 148 1.65 22.50 -1.57
CA LYS A 148 2.61 22.93 -0.54
C LYS A 148 2.41 22.23 0.82
N TYR A 149 2.05 20.95 0.79
CA TYR A 149 1.84 20.13 1.98
C TYR A 149 0.76 20.66 2.92
N SER A 150 -0.26 21.35 2.39
CA SER A 150 -1.37 21.87 3.18
C SER A 150 -2.14 20.77 3.92
N LEU A 151 -2.86 21.13 4.98
CA LEU A 151 -3.76 20.24 5.70
C LEU A 151 -4.74 19.51 4.76
N CYS A 152 -5.41 20.23 3.85
CA CYS A 152 -6.33 19.62 2.89
C CYS A 152 -5.64 18.61 1.97
N ALA A 153 -4.41 18.89 1.52
CA ALA A 153 -3.68 17.96 0.67
C ALA A 153 -3.35 16.67 1.43
N TRP A 154 -2.94 16.79 2.69
CA TRP A 154 -2.67 15.66 3.56
C TRP A 154 -3.92 14.86 3.91
N GLU A 155 -5.06 15.50 4.20
CA GLU A 155 -6.34 14.82 4.44
C GLU A 155 -6.73 13.96 3.25
N ILE A 156 -6.65 14.52 2.04
CA ILE A 156 -7.00 13.80 0.81
C ILE A 156 -6.05 12.62 0.56
N VAL A 157 -4.74 12.82 0.70
CA VAL A 157 -3.77 11.73 0.56
C VAL A 157 -4.01 10.66 1.61
N GLN A 158 -4.30 11.02 2.86
CA GLN A 158 -4.64 10.03 3.88
C GLN A 158 -5.92 9.26 3.55
N ILE A 159 -6.95 9.89 2.96
CA ILE A 159 -8.15 9.19 2.48
C ILE A 159 -7.79 8.17 1.39
N GLN A 160 -6.98 8.58 0.40
CA GLN A 160 -6.50 7.68 -0.66
C GLN A 160 -5.69 6.52 -0.10
N LEU A 161 -4.78 6.80 0.83
CA LEU A 161 -3.98 5.77 1.49
C LEU A 161 -4.84 4.85 2.35
N LYS A 162 -5.90 5.34 3.00
CA LYS A 162 -6.85 4.49 3.74
C LYS A 162 -7.58 3.51 2.82
N HIS A 163 -7.97 3.97 1.62
CA HIS A 163 -8.59 3.13 0.59
C HIS A 163 -7.62 2.04 0.07
N ILE A 164 -6.32 2.32 0.03
CA ILE A 164 -5.29 1.34 -0.41
C ILE A 164 -4.85 0.43 0.74
N THR A 165 -4.78 0.96 1.95
CA THR A 165 -4.45 0.17 3.14
C THR A 165 -5.50 -0.90 3.32
N LEU A 166 -5.05 -2.07 3.76
CA LEU A 166 -5.73 -3.37 3.74
C LEU A 166 -6.94 -3.47 4.69
N TYR A 167 -7.72 -2.40 4.83
CA TYR A 167 -8.98 -2.26 5.57
C TYR A 167 -10.16 -1.90 4.66
N ASP A 168 -9.92 -1.47 3.41
CA ASP A 168 -10.97 -1.38 2.41
C ASP A 168 -11.50 -2.80 2.10
N PRO A 169 -12.80 -3.09 2.25
CA PRO A 169 -13.36 -4.42 1.99
C PRO A 169 -13.16 -4.91 0.55
N ASN A 170 -13.08 -4.02 -0.45
CA ASN A 170 -12.86 -4.37 -1.85
C ASN A 170 -11.39 -4.67 -2.13
N PHE A 171 -10.46 -3.86 -1.59
CA PHE A 171 -9.03 -4.16 -1.68
C PHE A 171 -8.64 -5.35 -0.78
N GLN A 172 -9.32 -5.56 0.34
CA GLN A 172 -9.26 -6.78 1.15
C GLN A 172 -9.83 -7.96 0.37
N LYS A 173 -10.94 -7.84 -0.35
CA LYS A 173 -11.44 -8.90 -1.24
C LYS A 173 -10.45 -9.20 -2.35
N GLN A 174 -9.78 -8.19 -2.92
CA GLN A 174 -8.75 -8.38 -3.92
C GLN A 174 -7.50 -9.03 -3.33
N LEU A 175 -7.04 -8.61 -2.15
CA LEU A 175 -5.93 -9.23 -1.43
C LEU A 175 -6.29 -10.62 -0.88
N HIS A 176 -7.53 -10.85 -0.46
CA HIS A 176 -8.08 -12.12 -0.01
C HIS A 176 -8.30 -13.07 -1.19
N TYR A 177 -8.64 -12.57 -2.37
CA TYR A 177 -8.65 -13.33 -3.61
C TYR A 177 -7.21 -13.66 -4.06
N LEU A 178 -6.29 -12.68 -4.01
CA LEU A 178 -4.85 -12.83 -4.27
C LEU A 178 -4.18 -13.86 -3.35
N LEU A 179 -4.57 -13.91 -2.07
CA LEU A 179 -3.98 -14.81 -1.06
C LEU A 179 -4.81 -16.10 -0.85
N GLY A 180 -6.11 -16.09 -1.13
CA GLY A 180 -7.01 -17.24 -1.02
C GLY A 180 -6.88 -18.23 -2.19
N LEU A 181 -6.58 -17.75 -3.40
CA LEU A 181 -6.23 -18.61 -4.53
C LEU A 181 -4.91 -19.39 -4.30
N ILE A 182 -4.03 -18.88 -3.43
CA ILE A 182 -2.77 -19.54 -3.04
C ILE A 182 -3.04 -20.73 -2.11
N VAL A 183 -4.11 -20.68 -1.30
CA VAL A 183 -4.48 -21.76 -0.37
C VAL A 183 -5.24 -22.89 -1.07
N ILE A 184 -5.86 -22.63 -2.23
CA ILE A 184 -6.68 -23.62 -2.97
C ILE A 184 -5.83 -24.43 -3.98
N LYS A 185 -4.58 -24.03 -4.26
CA LYS A 185 -3.67 -24.73 -5.19
C LYS A 185 -2.50 -25.47 -4.53
N ILE A 186 -2.53 -25.63 -3.20
CA ILE A 186 -1.67 -26.56 -2.43
C ILE A 186 -2.58 -27.68 -1.93
#